data_AF-A0A3N7CPL0-F1
#
_entry.id   AF-A0A3N7CPL0-F1
#
_cell.length_a   1.000
_cell.length_b   1.000
_cell.length_c   1.000
_cell.angle_alpha   90.00
_cell.angle_beta   90.00
_cell.angle_gamma   90.00
#
_symmetry.space_group_name_H-M   'P 1'
#
loop_
_entity.id
_entity.type
_entity.pdbx_description
1 polymer ?
#
loop_
_entity_poly.entity_id
_entity_poly.type
_entity_poly.pdbx_seq_one_letter_code
_entity_poly.pdbx_strand_id
1 'polypeptide(L)'
;MFNLFGKEPSEKPQDVKAVREALLVFIKQELQKLEGGEGKHIKGFQLFIACLPVEKYLYESAVFMEEEGRFRKEVQRLADDFAIDLPEHWTIESLFVPELPADLIKMASLEVGLYIKTPEHAIVQHSETAKIRVLNGEAEQAEYLITSADGKINIGRERKVQDAEGFIRENKIAFPDSSSNEGNKYISRQHAHIEWNKEAGAFILFADEGGVPPRNKVKIRSTADHNPVKLTFTELGHPLQEGDQIILGESAVLEFSYVSNPS
;
A
#
# COMPACT_ATOMS: atom_id res chain seq x y z
N MET A 1 0.45 -17.54 -56.88
CA MET A 1 -0.29 -18.00 -55.68
C MET A 1 0.47 -17.50 -54.47
N PHE A 2 -0.03 -16.45 -53.82
CA PHE A 2 0.55 -15.91 -52.60
C PHE A 2 -0.36 -16.31 -51.44
N ASN A 3 0.19 -17.06 -50.49
CA ASN A 3 -0.49 -17.42 -49.25
C ASN A 3 -0.54 -16.18 -48.35
N LEU A 4 -1.75 -15.62 -48.21
CA LEU A 4 -2.12 -14.47 -47.38
C LEU A 4 -2.71 -14.96 -46.04
N PHE A 5 -1.95 -15.71 -45.23
CA PHE A 5 -2.36 -15.99 -43.85
C PHE A 5 -1.14 -16.18 -42.95
N GLY A 6 -0.56 -15.05 -42.53
CA GLY A 6 0.15 -14.95 -41.26
C GLY A 6 -0.65 -13.99 -40.39
N LYS A 7 -1.41 -14.50 -39.42
CA LYS A 7 -1.93 -13.66 -38.33
C LYS A 7 -0.75 -13.25 -37.49
N GLU A 8 -0.26 -12.03 -37.67
CA GLU A 8 0.60 -11.37 -36.68
C GLU A 8 -0.23 -11.15 -35.39
N PRO A 9 0.39 -11.29 -34.21
CA PRO A 9 -0.29 -11.04 -32.94
C PRO A 9 -0.69 -9.56 -32.87
N SER A 10 -1.94 -9.32 -32.45
CA SER A 10 -2.64 -8.03 -32.40
C SER A 10 -1.74 -6.82 -32.11
N GLU A 11 -1.75 -5.83 -33.01
CA GLU A 11 -1.11 -4.52 -32.80
C GLU A 11 -1.51 -3.91 -31.46
N LYS A 12 -0.54 -3.37 -30.71
CA LYS A 12 -0.81 -2.62 -29.48
C LYS A 12 -1.77 -1.46 -29.79
N PRO A 13 -2.77 -1.18 -28.92
CA PRO A 13 -3.66 -0.03 -29.05
C PRO A 13 -2.87 1.26 -29.31
N GLN A 14 -3.18 1.95 -30.41
CA GLN A 14 -2.38 3.11 -30.87
C GLN A 14 -2.90 4.46 -30.35
N ASP A 15 -4.07 4.52 -29.71
CA ASP A 15 -4.68 5.76 -29.23
C ASP A 15 -5.28 5.65 -27.82
N VAL A 16 -5.51 6.80 -27.19
CA VAL A 16 -5.98 6.92 -25.79
C VAL A 16 -7.29 6.15 -25.56
N LYS A 17 -8.21 6.21 -26.53
CA LYS A 17 -9.52 5.58 -26.42
C LYS A 17 -9.38 4.07 -26.49
N ALA A 18 -8.57 3.57 -27.40
CA ALA A 18 -8.30 2.15 -27.55
C ALA A 18 -7.58 1.57 -26.31
N VAL A 19 -6.60 2.30 -25.74
CA VAL A 19 -5.97 1.90 -24.46
C VAL A 19 -7.00 1.87 -23.34
N ARG A 20 -7.81 2.92 -23.18
CA ARG A 20 -8.83 2.98 -22.13
C ARG A 20 -9.84 1.85 -22.26
N GLU A 21 -10.34 1.59 -23.46
CA GLU A 21 -11.26 0.50 -23.73
C GLU A 21 -10.63 -0.85 -23.40
N ALA A 22 -9.37 -1.07 -23.78
CA ALA A 22 -8.64 -2.28 -23.44
C ALA A 22 -8.51 -2.46 -21.91
N LEU A 23 -8.17 -1.39 -21.18
CA LEU A 23 -8.08 -1.42 -19.71
C LEU A 23 -9.43 -1.74 -19.05
N LEU A 24 -10.51 -1.10 -19.51
CA LEU A 24 -11.86 -1.36 -18.98
C LEU A 24 -12.32 -2.79 -19.29
N VAL A 25 -12.06 -3.29 -20.50
CA VAL A 25 -12.37 -4.68 -20.88
C VAL A 25 -11.57 -5.66 -20.04
N PHE A 26 -10.30 -5.35 -19.75
CA PHE A 26 -9.47 -6.17 -18.87
C PHE A 26 -10.02 -6.21 -17.44
N ILE A 27 -10.28 -5.05 -16.82
CA ILE A 27 -10.89 -4.97 -15.49
C ILE A 27 -12.24 -5.70 -15.46
N LYS A 28 -13.07 -5.52 -16.49
CA LYS A 28 -14.34 -6.23 -16.65
C LYS A 28 -14.14 -7.74 -16.58
N GLN A 29 -13.23 -8.27 -17.40
CA GLN A 29 -13.00 -9.71 -17.50
C GLN A 29 -12.57 -10.30 -16.16
N GLU A 30 -11.72 -9.58 -15.42
CA GLU A 30 -11.30 -10.03 -14.08
C GLU A 30 -12.44 -9.94 -13.06
N LEU A 31 -13.24 -8.88 -13.09
CA LEU A 31 -14.41 -8.76 -12.22
C LEU A 31 -15.47 -9.83 -12.49
N GLN A 32 -15.71 -10.19 -13.75
CA GLN A 32 -16.67 -11.25 -14.11
C GLN A 32 -16.24 -12.64 -13.64
N LYS A 33 -14.95 -12.87 -13.37
CA LYS A 33 -14.50 -14.14 -12.77
C LYS A 33 -14.90 -14.26 -11.30
N LEU A 34 -15.23 -13.14 -10.65
CA LEU A 34 -15.60 -13.06 -9.23
C LEU A 34 -17.13 -13.27 -9.01
N GLU A 35 -17.83 -13.84 -10.00
CA GLU A 35 -19.25 -14.15 -9.92
C GLU A 35 -19.52 -15.18 -8.80
N GLY A 36 -20.15 -14.72 -7.71
CA GLY A 36 -20.42 -15.55 -6.51
C GLY A 36 -20.70 -14.77 -5.21
N GLY A 37 -20.53 -13.44 -5.21
CA GLY A 37 -20.72 -12.57 -4.04
C GLY A 37 -19.44 -11.85 -3.59
N GLU A 38 -18.29 -12.22 -4.16
CA GLU A 38 -16.95 -11.69 -3.84
C GLU A 38 -16.80 -10.21 -4.21
N GLY A 39 -17.59 -9.72 -5.17
CA GLY A 39 -17.64 -8.29 -5.54
C GLY A 39 -17.89 -7.36 -4.36
N LYS A 40 -18.77 -7.77 -3.41
CA LYS A 40 -19.12 -7.01 -2.19
C LYS A 40 -17.97 -6.88 -1.21
N HIS A 41 -16.95 -7.68 -1.40
CA HIS A 41 -15.80 -7.69 -0.54
C HIS A 41 -14.74 -6.73 -1.10
N ILE A 42 -14.65 -6.52 -2.41
CA ILE A 42 -13.60 -5.69 -3.03
C ILE A 42 -13.47 -4.28 -2.40
N LYS A 43 -12.36 -4.04 -1.70
CA LYS A 43 -12.02 -2.74 -1.10
C LYS A 43 -11.38 -1.78 -2.11
N GLY A 44 -10.79 -2.31 -3.18
CA GLY A 44 -10.26 -1.48 -4.24
C GLY A 44 -9.38 -2.22 -5.23
N PHE A 45 -8.78 -1.45 -6.12
CA PHE A 45 -7.97 -1.94 -7.22
C PHE A 45 -6.67 -1.14 -7.31
N GLN A 46 -5.60 -1.79 -7.71
CA GLN A 46 -4.39 -1.11 -8.16
C GLN A 46 -4.07 -1.56 -9.58
N LEU A 47 -4.00 -0.59 -10.48
CA LEU A 47 -3.67 -0.80 -11.88
C LEU A 47 -2.22 -0.37 -12.08
N PHE A 48 -1.34 -1.34 -12.26
CA PHE A 48 0.07 -1.12 -12.53
C PHE A 48 0.29 -1.03 -14.04
N ILE A 49 0.99 0.01 -14.48
CA ILE A 49 1.26 0.28 -15.89
C ILE A 49 2.77 0.40 -16.05
N ALA A 50 3.38 -0.53 -16.78
CA ALA A 50 4.75 -0.44 -17.22
C ALA A 50 4.75 0.00 -18.69
N CYS A 51 5.17 1.24 -18.95
CA CYS A 51 5.19 1.78 -20.31
C CYS A 51 6.48 2.55 -20.56
N LEU A 52 6.83 2.71 -21.85
CA LEU A 52 7.97 3.55 -22.21
C LEU A 52 7.67 5.01 -21.86
N PRO A 53 8.68 5.85 -21.54
CA PRO A 53 8.45 7.26 -21.20
C PRO A 53 7.68 8.03 -22.28
N VAL A 54 7.88 7.70 -23.56
CA VAL A 54 7.19 8.32 -24.69
C VAL A 54 5.69 7.96 -24.76
N GLU A 55 5.30 6.82 -24.19
CA GLU A 55 3.92 6.33 -24.17
C GLU A 55 3.17 6.77 -22.92
N LYS A 56 3.86 7.28 -21.89
CA LYS A 56 3.28 7.58 -20.57
C LYS A 56 2.03 8.46 -20.64
N TYR A 57 2.08 9.53 -21.45
CA TYR A 57 0.96 10.45 -21.64
C TYR A 57 -0.31 9.74 -22.19
N LEU A 58 -0.12 8.74 -23.05
CA LEU A 58 -1.22 7.94 -23.62
C LEU A 58 -1.99 7.23 -22.50
N TYR A 59 -1.27 6.57 -21.60
CA TYR A 59 -1.83 5.83 -20.48
C TYR A 59 -2.38 6.74 -19.39
N GLU A 60 -1.69 7.84 -19.05
CA GLU A 60 -2.18 8.85 -18.10
C GLU A 60 -3.53 9.43 -18.54
N SER A 61 -3.65 9.72 -19.84
CA SER A 61 -4.90 10.18 -20.45
C SER A 61 -5.97 9.08 -20.51
N ALA A 62 -5.56 7.82 -20.66
CA ALA A 62 -6.49 6.69 -20.67
C ALA A 62 -7.14 6.48 -19.30
N VAL A 63 -6.36 6.62 -18.22
CA VAL A 63 -6.81 6.45 -16.83
C VAL A 63 -7.23 7.75 -16.15
N PHE A 64 -7.33 8.85 -16.90
CA PHE A 64 -7.71 10.17 -16.38
C PHE A 64 -6.89 10.62 -15.17
N MET A 65 -5.57 10.48 -15.24
CA MET A 65 -4.67 10.75 -14.11
C MET A 65 -4.85 12.14 -13.48
N GLU A 66 -5.18 13.14 -14.28
CA GLU A 66 -5.39 14.53 -13.85
C GLU A 66 -6.83 14.85 -13.40
N GLU A 67 -7.79 13.92 -13.59
CA GLU A 67 -9.21 14.11 -13.26
C GLU A 67 -9.64 13.11 -12.18
N GLU A 68 -9.48 13.51 -10.92
CA GLU A 68 -9.73 12.67 -9.75
C GLU A 68 -11.11 11.98 -9.80
N GLY A 69 -11.11 10.67 -9.63
CA GLY A 69 -12.31 9.84 -9.58
C GLY A 69 -13.03 9.62 -10.91
N ARG A 70 -12.57 10.20 -12.04
CA ARG A 70 -13.22 9.98 -13.35
C ARG A 70 -13.08 8.53 -13.81
N PHE A 71 -11.89 7.95 -13.72
CA PHE A 71 -11.67 6.55 -14.07
C PHE A 71 -12.41 5.59 -13.12
N ARG A 72 -12.43 5.90 -11.82
CA ARG A 72 -13.25 5.19 -10.82
C ARG A 72 -14.72 5.14 -11.23
N LYS A 73 -15.30 6.26 -11.69
CA LYS A 73 -16.69 6.31 -12.17
C LYS A 73 -16.93 5.44 -13.40
N GLU A 74 -15.95 5.31 -14.30
CA GLU A 74 -16.08 4.42 -15.45
C GLU A 74 -16.07 2.94 -15.04
N VAL A 75 -15.19 2.58 -14.10
CA VAL A 75 -15.14 1.22 -13.54
C VAL A 75 -16.38 0.91 -12.68
N GLN A 76 -16.93 1.88 -11.94
CA GLN A 76 -18.22 1.71 -11.23
C GLN A 76 -19.35 1.41 -12.22
N ARG A 77 -19.49 2.24 -13.27
CA ARG A 77 -20.53 2.05 -14.29
C ARG A 77 -20.42 0.67 -14.93
N LEU A 78 -19.20 0.25 -15.23
CA LEU A 78 -18.92 -1.08 -15.74
C LEU A 78 -19.40 -2.16 -14.77
N ALA A 79 -19.07 -2.07 -13.48
CA ALA A 79 -19.53 -3.04 -12.49
C ALA A 79 -21.06 -3.09 -12.38
N ASP A 80 -21.72 -1.92 -12.38
CA ASP A 80 -23.18 -1.80 -12.32
C ASP A 80 -23.84 -2.46 -13.55
N ASP A 81 -23.30 -2.23 -14.75
CA ASP A 81 -23.80 -2.81 -16.02
C ASP A 81 -23.75 -4.35 -16.03
N PHE A 82 -22.87 -4.96 -15.23
CA PHE A 82 -22.70 -6.41 -15.08
C PHE A 82 -23.21 -6.96 -13.74
N ALA A 83 -23.98 -6.17 -12.98
CA ALA A 83 -24.53 -6.56 -11.68
C ALA A 83 -23.48 -7.06 -10.66
N ILE A 84 -22.29 -6.46 -10.69
CA ILE A 84 -21.22 -6.71 -9.73
C ILE A 84 -21.37 -5.68 -8.60
N ASP A 85 -21.79 -6.15 -7.42
CA ASP A 85 -22.01 -5.31 -6.25
C ASP A 85 -20.67 -4.84 -5.63
N LEU A 86 -20.10 -3.72 -6.09
CA LEU A 86 -18.94 -3.11 -5.44
C LEU A 86 -19.34 -2.27 -4.19
N PRO A 87 -18.52 -2.23 -3.12
CA PRO A 87 -18.82 -1.45 -1.90
C PRO A 87 -18.82 0.07 -2.10
N GLU A 88 -19.68 0.84 -1.44
CA GLU A 88 -19.79 2.30 -1.63
C GLU A 88 -18.43 3.07 -1.58
N HIS A 89 -17.50 2.61 -0.75
CA HIS A 89 -16.20 3.24 -0.50
C HIS A 89 -14.99 2.53 -1.16
N TRP A 90 -15.17 1.71 -2.20
CA TRP A 90 -14.02 1.12 -2.89
C TRP A 90 -13.17 2.17 -3.62
N THR A 91 -11.87 1.91 -3.79
CA THR A 91 -10.92 2.84 -4.44
C THR A 91 -10.20 2.20 -5.63
N ILE A 92 -9.71 3.00 -6.57
CA ILE A 92 -8.78 2.53 -7.62
C ILE A 92 -7.65 3.53 -7.78
N GLU A 93 -6.45 3.00 -7.91
CA GLU A 93 -5.24 3.77 -8.13
C GLU A 93 -4.49 3.24 -9.35
N SER A 94 -3.97 4.16 -10.17
CA SER A 94 -3.13 3.85 -11.31
C SER A 94 -1.68 4.16 -10.97
N LEU A 95 -0.81 3.15 -11.02
CA LEU A 95 0.60 3.25 -10.65
C LEU A 95 1.48 3.01 -11.88
N PHE A 96 2.33 3.99 -12.19
CA PHE A 96 3.32 3.87 -13.27
C PHE A 96 4.62 3.33 -12.71
N VAL A 97 5.02 2.15 -13.17
CA VAL A 97 6.18 1.41 -12.66
C VAL A 97 7.14 1.07 -13.81
N PRO A 98 8.46 0.95 -13.54
CA PRO A 98 9.41 0.55 -14.58
C PRO A 98 9.23 -0.91 -15.00
N GLU A 99 8.75 -1.77 -14.10
CA GLU A 99 8.48 -3.18 -14.33
C GLU A 99 7.27 -3.63 -13.50
N LEU A 100 6.48 -4.57 -14.03
CA LEU A 100 5.32 -5.11 -13.34
C LEU A 100 5.74 -6.10 -12.24
N PRO A 101 5.22 -5.96 -11.01
CA PRO A 101 5.37 -6.98 -9.96
C PRO A 101 4.94 -8.39 -10.41
N ALA A 102 5.52 -9.42 -9.78
CA ALA A 102 5.30 -10.82 -10.14
C ALA A 102 3.86 -11.29 -9.85
N ASP A 103 3.30 -10.83 -8.73
CA ASP A 103 2.03 -11.34 -8.17
C ASP A 103 0.78 -10.59 -8.67
N LEU A 104 0.87 -9.98 -9.86
CA LEU A 104 -0.25 -9.27 -10.49
C LEU A 104 -1.01 -10.16 -11.46
N ILE A 105 -2.31 -9.90 -11.60
CA ILE A 105 -3.07 -10.40 -12.75
C ILE A 105 -2.59 -9.60 -13.96
N LYS A 106 -1.85 -10.24 -14.87
CA LYS A 106 -1.24 -9.55 -16.02
C LYS A 106 -2.17 -9.56 -17.23
N MET A 107 -2.25 -8.42 -17.90
CA MET A 107 -2.93 -8.30 -19.19
C MET A 107 -2.07 -8.91 -20.29
N ALA A 108 -2.68 -9.68 -21.20
CA ALA A 108 -1.93 -10.37 -22.25
C ALA A 108 -1.42 -9.44 -23.37
N SER A 109 -2.14 -8.34 -23.65
CA SER A 109 -1.90 -7.48 -24.80
C SER A 109 -1.14 -6.18 -24.48
N LEU A 110 -1.04 -5.83 -23.20
CA LEU A 110 -0.39 -4.61 -22.73
C LEU A 110 0.44 -4.94 -21.48
N GLU A 111 1.50 -4.16 -21.24
CA GLU A 111 2.32 -4.23 -20.03
C GLU A 111 1.58 -3.58 -18.85
N VAL A 112 0.46 -4.18 -18.49
CA VAL A 112 -0.46 -3.73 -17.44
C VAL A 112 -0.75 -4.90 -16.51
N GLY A 113 -0.75 -4.63 -15.21
CA GLY A 113 -1.14 -5.58 -14.18
C GLY A 113 -2.27 -5.03 -13.31
N LEU A 114 -3.19 -5.89 -12.90
CA LEU A 114 -4.26 -5.58 -11.97
C LEU A 114 -4.02 -6.32 -10.65
N TYR A 115 -4.12 -5.58 -9.56
CA TYR A 115 -4.24 -6.12 -8.22
C TYR A 115 -5.64 -5.81 -7.69
N ILE A 116 -6.43 -6.84 -7.39
CA ILE A 116 -7.77 -6.70 -6.81
C ILE A 116 -7.65 -6.88 -5.31
N LYS A 117 -8.00 -5.85 -4.54
CA LYS A 117 -8.04 -5.90 -3.08
C LYS A 117 -9.37 -6.49 -2.65
N THR A 118 -9.52 -7.81 -2.65
CA THR A 118 -10.61 -8.50 -1.94
C THR A 118 -10.21 -8.78 -0.48
N PRO A 119 -11.18 -8.82 0.43
CA PRO A 119 -11.11 -9.42 1.76
C PRO A 119 -10.92 -10.94 1.77
N GLU A 120 -10.79 -11.62 0.62
CA GLU A 120 -10.82 -13.08 0.59
C GLU A 120 -9.42 -13.70 0.61
N HIS A 121 -9.14 -14.40 1.72
CA HIS A 121 -8.34 -15.61 1.77
C HIS A 121 -6.96 -15.59 1.10
N ALA A 122 -6.26 -14.47 1.24
CA ALA A 122 -5.00 -14.53 1.96
C ALA A 122 -5.13 -13.64 3.20
N ILE A 123 -5.96 -14.06 4.16
CA ILE A 123 -5.42 -13.99 5.52
C ILE A 123 -4.23 -14.94 5.44
N VAL A 124 -3.05 -14.43 5.06
CA VAL A 124 -1.89 -14.89 5.80
C VAL A 124 -2.35 -14.56 7.20
N GLN A 125 -2.78 -15.56 7.97
CA GLN A 125 -2.95 -15.41 9.40
C GLN A 125 -1.54 -15.23 9.90
N HIS A 126 -1.04 -14.04 9.62
CA HIS A 126 0.06 -13.47 10.29
C HIS A 126 -0.35 -13.54 11.75
N SER A 127 0.59 -14.02 12.54
CA SER A 127 0.34 -14.13 13.96
C SER A 127 -0.25 -12.81 14.45
N GLU A 128 -1.32 -12.91 15.21
CA GLU A 128 -1.87 -11.75 15.93
C GLU A 128 -0.85 -11.18 16.92
N THR A 129 0.32 -11.81 17.05
CA THR A 129 1.48 -11.32 17.77
C THR A 129 2.62 -11.01 16.80
N ALA A 130 3.19 -9.82 16.93
CA ALA A 130 4.39 -9.41 16.22
C ALA A 130 5.43 -8.85 17.18
N LYS A 131 6.63 -8.69 16.67
CA LYS A 131 7.79 -8.18 17.37
C LYS A 131 8.36 -7.01 16.58
N ILE A 132 8.63 -5.92 17.28
CA ILE A 132 9.36 -4.76 16.77
C ILE A 132 10.74 -4.78 17.40
N ARG A 133 11.80 -4.80 16.60
CA ARG A 133 13.19 -4.71 17.07
C ARG A 133 13.80 -3.38 16.65
N VAL A 134 14.47 -2.69 17.56
CA VAL A 134 15.25 -1.50 17.25
C VAL A 134 16.58 -1.94 16.62
N LEU A 135 16.78 -1.64 15.34
CA LEU A 135 18.04 -1.90 14.64
C LEU A 135 18.99 -0.70 14.70
N ASN A 136 18.44 0.51 14.67
CA ASN A 136 19.20 1.75 14.83
C ASN A 136 18.37 2.82 15.55
N GLY A 137 19.04 3.66 16.34
CA GLY A 137 18.39 4.51 17.35
C GLY A 137 18.39 3.84 18.73
N GLU A 138 17.87 4.54 19.73
CA GLU A 138 17.77 4.03 21.10
C GLU A 138 16.36 4.28 21.64
N ALA A 139 15.55 3.23 21.73
CA ALA A 139 14.25 3.30 22.39
C ALA A 139 14.37 2.81 23.84
N GLU A 140 13.30 2.99 24.63
CA GLU A 140 13.23 2.49 26.02
C GLU A 140 13.49 0.98 26.14
N GLN A 141 13.18 0.21 25.07
CA GLN A 141 13.45 -1.22 24.97
C GLN A 141 14.06 -1.54 23.60
N ALA A 142 14.92 -2.55 23.53
CA ALA A 142 15.49 -3.00 22.27
C ALA A 142 14.47 -3.76 21.41
N GLU A 143 13.47 -4.39 22.04
CA GLU A 143 12.46 -5.21 21.38
C GLU A 143 11.10 -5.03 22.07
N TYR A 144 10.03 -5.00 21.29
CA TYR A 144 8.66 -4.85 21.77
C TYR A 144 7.79 -5.96 21.19
N LEU A 145 7.08 -6.68 22.07
CA LEU A 145 6.03 -7.60 21.65
C LEU A 145 4.71 -6.83 21.53
N ILE A 146 4.04 -6.96 20.39
CA ILE A 146 2.76 -6.31 20.12
C ILE A 146 1.73 -7.36 19.72
N THR A 147 0.46 -7.12 20.09
CA THR A 147 -0.64 -8.02 19.79
C THR A 147 -1.81 -7.30 19.14
N SER A 148 -2.69 -8.05 18.46
CA SER A 148 -3.95 -7.56 17.88
C SER A 148 -4.85 -6.86 18.91
N ALA A 149 -4.71 -7.21 20.19
CA ALA A 149 -5.47 -6.66 21.31
C ALA A 149 -4.92 -5.35 21.87
N ASP A 150 -3.70 -4.95 21.49
CA ASP A 150 -3.05 -3.73 22.02
C ASP A 150 -3.67 -2.43 21.51
N GLY A 151 -4.49 -2.49 20.46
CA GLY A 151 -5.04 -1.30 19.80
C GLY A 151 -3.95 -0.47 19.14
N LYS A 152 -4.00 0.86 19.33
CA LYS A 152 -3.07 1.81 18.73
C LYS A 152 -1.73 1.84 19.46
N ILE A 153 -0.67 1.47 18.76
CA ILE A 153 0.71 1.46 19.28
C ILE A 153 1.45 2.69 18.77
N ASN A 154 1.48 3.73 19.59
CA ASN A 154 2.13 5.00 19.25
C ASN A 154 3.66 4.90 19.30
N ILE A 155 4.31 5.51 18.32
CA ILE A 155 5.76 5.58 18.15
C ILE A 155 6.17 7.05 18.09
N GLY A 156 7.19 7.41 18.86
CA GLY A 156 7.70 8.77 18.83
C GLY A 156 8.76 9.05 19.86
N ARG A 157 9.21 10.29 19.85
CA ARG A 157 10.18 10.83 20.80
C ARG A 157 9.48 11.20 22.12
N GLU A 158 10.13 10.90 23.23
CA GLU A 158 9.57 10.94 24.60
C GLU A 158 8.40 9.97 24.83
N ARG A 159 8.25 9.49 26.07
CA ARG A 159 7.17 8.56 26.42
C ARG A 159 5.80 9.23 26.50
N LYS A 160 5.74 10.42 27.09
CA LYS A 160 4.48 11.17 27.27
C LYS A 160 4.64 12.53 26.61
N VAL A 161 3.77 12.78 25.64
CA VAL A 161 3.78 13.99 24.83
C VAL A 161 2.44 14.67 25.02
N GLN A 162 2.45 15.99 25.17
CA GLN A 162 1.22 16.77 25.12
C GLN A 162 0.93 17.16 23.68
N ASP A 163 -0.29 16.91 23.20
CA ASP A 163 -0.72 17.36 21.88
C ASP A 163 -1.13 18.84 21.88
N ALA A 164 -1.54 19.36 20.71
CA ALA A 164 -1.90 20.75 20.53
C ALA A 164 -3.15 21.17 21.32
N GLU A 165 -4.01 20.21 21.69
CA GLU A 165 -5.25 20.43 22.45
C GLU A 165 -5.03 20.26 23.96
N GLY A 166 -3.82 19.85 24.36
CA GLY A 166 -3.43 19.69 25.76
C GLY A 166 -3.63 18.28 26.30
N PHE A 167 -4.08 17.31 25.50
CA PHE A 167 -4.20 15.92 25.91
C PHE A 167 -2.83 15.23 25.92
N ILE A 168 -2.70 14.22 26.79
CA ILE A 168 -1.48 13.44 26.92
C ILE A 168 -1.57 12.22 25.99
N ARG A 169 -0.66 12.16 25.03
CA ARG A 169 -0.37 10.99 24.21
C ARG A 169 0.77 10.19 24.82
N GLU A 170 0.58 8.89 24.98
CA GLU A 170 1.64 7.96 25.40
C GLU A 170 2.20 7.21 24.18
N ASN A 171 3.51 7.34 23.95
CA ASN A 171 4.27 6.56 22.99
C ASN A 171 4.66 5.23 23.65
N LYS A 172 4.13 4.11 23.13
CA LYS A 172 4.46 2.76 23.62
C LYS A 172 5.87 2.36 23.17
N ILE A 173 6.28 2.80 21.98
CA ILE A 173 7.66 2.73 21.49
C ILE A 173 8.24 4.15 21.56
N ALA A 174 8.86 4.45 22.70
CA ALA A 174 9.38 5.77 22.99
C ALA A 174 10.90 5.82 22.79
N PHE A 175 11.35 6.85 22.06
CA PHE A 175 12.76 7.19 21.90
C PHE A 175 13.09 8.33 22.88
N PRO A 176 13.88 8.08 23.94
CA PRO A 176 14.15 9.10 24.96
C PRO A 176 14.97 10.27 24.41
N ASP A 177 14.62 11.48 24.82
CA ASP A 177 15.39 12.71 24.54
C ASP A 177 16.78 12.72 25.17
N SER A 178 16.93 12.01 26.28
CA SER A 178 18.20 11.87 26.98
C SER A 178 19.18 10.93 26.30
N SER A 179 18.76 10.22 25.24
CA SER A 179 19.65 9.35 24.47
C SER A 179 20.72 10.17 23.76
N SER A 180 21.95 9.65 23.76
CA SER A 180 23.05 10.20 22.97
C SER A 180 23.01 9.75 21.50
N ASN A 181 22.06 8.90 21.10
CA ASN A 181 21.96 8.43 19.72
C ASN A 181 21.42 9.54 18.81
N GLU A 182 22.21 9.95 17.82
CA GLU A 182 21.84 11.00 16.88
C GLU A 182 20.54 10.69 16.11
N GLY A 183 20.23 9.41 15.88
CA GLY A 183 19.00 9.00 15.19
C GLY A 183 17.72 9.43 15.91
N ASN A 184 17.75 9.51 17.24
CA ASN A 184 16.59 9.92 18.03
C ASN A 184 16.20 11.38 17.78
N LYS A 185 17.15 12.25 17.42
CA LYS A 185 16.91 13.70 17.22
C LYS A 185 15.97 14.00 16.06
N TYR A 186 15.91 13.10 15.09
CA TYR A 186 15.08 13.22 13.89
C TYR A 186 13.71 12.57 14.06
N ILE A 187 13.44 11.96 15.22
CA ILE A 187 12.14 11.39 15.53
C ILE A 187 11.27 12.48 16.13
N SER A 188 10.06 12.61 15.57
CA SER A 188 9.07 13.54 16.07
C SER A 188 8.41 12.98 17.34
N ARG A 189 7.93 13.85 18.21
CA ARG A 189 7.15 13.43 19.38
C ARG A 189 5.89 12.64 19.00
N GLN A 190 5.30 13.01 17.86
CA GLN A 190 4.26 12.24 17.20
C GLN A 190 4.71 11.85 15.80
N HIS A 191 5.21 10.63 15.63
CA HIS A 191 5.90 10.24 14.41
C HIS A 191 5.15 9.19 13.61
N ALA A 192 4.73 8.11 14.26
CA ALA A 192 4.01 7.03 13.61
C ALA A 192 3.18 6.26 14.63
N HIS A 193 2.29 5.40 14.14
CA HIS A 193 1.65 4.40 14.95
C HIS A 193 1.39 3.12 14.16
N ILE A 194 1.27 2.01 14.88
CA ILE A 194 0.91 0.71 14.33
C ILE A 194 -0.44 0.29 14.91
N GLU A 195 -1.33 -0.24 14.08
CA GLU A 195 -2.61 -0.82 14.53
C GLU A 195 -2.87 -2.15 13.82
N TRP A 196 -3.54 -3.06 14.51
CA TRP A 196 -4.03 -4.28 13.87
C TRP A 196 -5.31 -4.00 13.08
N ASN A 197 -5.29 -4.28 11.79
CA ASN A 197 -6.48 -4.22 10.96
C ASN A 197 -7.11 -5.62 10.87
N LYS A 198 -8.26 -5.79 11.51
CA LYS A 198 -9.00 -7.07 11.53
C LYS A 198 -9.47 -7.52 10.14
N GLU A 199 -9.79 -6.59 9.25
CA GLU A 199 -10.23 -6.92 7.90
C GLU A 199 -9.06 -7.38 7.03
N ALA A 200 -7.88 -6.79 7.21
CA ALA A 200 -6.66 -7.15 6.49
C ALA A 200 -5.88 -8.30 7.13
N GLY A 201 -6.16 -8.64 8.39
CA GLY A 201 -5.40 -9.65 9.14
C GLY A 201 -3.91 -9.31 9.29
N ALA A 202 -3.58 -8.03 9.41
CA ALA A 202 -2.20 -7.54 9.41
C ALA A 202 -2.02 -6.32 10.32
N PHE A 203 -0.78 -6.10 10.76
CA PHE A 203 -0.39 -4.82 11.37
C PHE A 203 -0.17 -3.78 10.28
N ILE A 204 -0.81 -2.63 10.44
CA ILE A 204 -0.73 -1.50 9.51
C ILE A 204 0.04 -0.37 10.19
N LEU A 205 1.08 0.13 9.51
CA LEU A 205 1.85 1.30 9.91
C LEU A 205 1.25 2.57 9.31
N PHE A 206 1.05 3.58 10.14
CA PHE A 206 0.63 4.92 9.73
C PHE A 206 1.68 5.94 10.13
N ALA A 207 1.88 6.95 9.29
CA ALA A 207 2.60 8.15 9.69
C ALA A 207 1.66 9.09 10.45
N ASP A 208 2.16 9.72 11.51
CA ASP A 208 1.45 10.80 12.20
C ASP A 208 1.88 12.16 11.64
N GLU A 209 1.30 13.26 12.16
CA GLU A 209 1.60 14.63 11.71
C GLU A 209 3.11 14.95 11.65
N GLY A 210 3.89 14.43 12.60
CA GLY A 210 5.34 14.65 12.63
C GLY A 210 6.14 13.65 11.81
N GLY A 211 5.50 12.65 11.19
CA GLY A 211 6.07 11.62 10.33
C GLY A 211 5.88 11.85 8.83
N VAL A 212 5.12 12.88 8.44
CA VAL A 212 4.82 13.22 7.04
C VAL A 212 5.55 14.50 6.58
N PRO A 213 5.79 14.68 5.26
CA PRO A 213 6.38 15.91 4.72
C PRO A 213 5.60 17.18 5.12
N PRO A 214 6.27 18.34 5.31
CA PRO A 214 7.70 18.60 5.05
C PRO A 214 8.63 18.17 6.18
N ARG A 215 8.10 17.70 7.30
CA ARG A 215 8.89 17.31 8.49
C ARG A 215 9.24 15.82 8.44
N ASN A 216 10.19 15.42 9.28
CA ASN A 216 10.81 14.09 9.41
C ASN A 216 9.94 12.92 8.89
N LYS A 217 10.43 12.18 7.88
CA LYS A 217 9.60 11.26 7.08
C LYS A 217 9.63 9.82 7.60
N VAL A 218 8.48 9.14 7.58
CA VAL A 218 8.39 7.69 7.72
C VAL A 218 8.62 7.01 6.37
N LYS A 219 9.48 6.00 6.35
CA LYS A 219 9.73 5.18 5.16
C LYS A 219 9.72 3.71 5.53
N ILE A 220 9.28 2.87 4.60
CA ILE A 220 9.31 1.42 4.74
C ILE A 220 10.20 0.87 3.64
N ARG A 221 11.14 0.00 4.01
CA ARG A 221 11.93 -0.77 3.06
C ARG A 221 11.63 -2.25 3.29
N SER A 222 11.14 -2.91 2.26
CA SER A 222 10.85 -4.34 2.32
C SER A 222 12.11 -5.17 2.12
N THR A 223 12.08 -6.43 2.56
CA THR A 223 13.14 -7.40 2.27
C THR A 223 13.16 -7.80 0.79
N ALA A 224 12.00 -7.77 0.13
CA ALA A 224 11.84 -8.11 -1.29
C ALA A 224 12.19 -6.96 -2.24
N ASP A 225 11.93 -5.70 -1.86
CA ASP A 225 12.21 -4.50 -2.65
C ASP A 225 13.03 -3.49 -1.85
N HIS A 226 14.18 -3.13 -2.39
CA HIS A 226 15.11 -2.20 -1.76
C HIS A 226 14.69 -0.73 -1.92
N ASN A 227 13.67 -0.43 -2.74
CA ASN A 227 13.13 0.91 -2.90
C ASN A 227 12.23 1.28 -1.72
N PRO A 228 12.55 2.35 -0.96
CA PRO A 228 11.75 2.71 0.18
C PRO A 228 10.42 3.37 -0.22
N VAL A 229 9.31 2.82 0.27
CA VAL A 229 7.98 3.43 0.24
C VAL A 229 7.93 4.54 1.27
N LYS A 230 7.49 5.74 0.87
CA LYS A 230 7.38 6.90 1.78
C LYS A 230 5.92 7.12 2.15
N LEU A 231 5.64 7.24 3.45
CA LEU A 231 4.30 7.64 3.88
C LEU A 231 4.19 9.16 3.80
N THR A 232 3.23 9.63 3.00
CA THR A 232 3.01 11.06 2.75
C THR A 232 1.71 11.59 3.32
N PHE A 233 0.80 10.70 3.70
CA PHE A 233 -0.53 11.02 4.23
C PHE A 233 -0.75 10.28 5.54
N THR A 234 -1.44 10.92 6.47
CA THR A 234 -1.71 10.38 7.81
C THR A 234 -2.84 9.33 7.78
N GLU A 235 -3.68 9.38 6.75
CA GLU A 235 -4.85 8.52 6.57
C GLU A 235 -4.51 7.23 5.81
N LEU A 236 -3.37 7.17 5.12
CA LEU A 236 -2.96 6.03 4.31
C LEU A 236 -1.94 5.18 5.05
N GLY A 237 -2.43 4.06 5.60
CA GLY A 237 -1.62 3.06 6.25
C GLY A 237 -0.94 2.10 5.27
N HIS A 238 0.21 1.58 5.67
CA HIS A 238 0.97 0.57 4.94
C HIS A 238 0.96 -0.76 5.70
N PRO A 239 0.48 -1.85 5.09
CA PRO A 239 0.52 -3.17 5.72
C PRO A 239 1.97 -3.63 5.88
N LEU A 240 2.35 -4.02 7.10
CA LEU A 240 3.69 -4.51 7.41
C LEU A 240 3.83 -6.00 7.09
N GLN A 241 4.94 -6.34 6.45
CA GLN A 241 5.34 -7.71 6.12
C GLN A 241 6.55 -8.16 6.95
N GLU A 242 6.77 -9.48 6.97
CA GLU A 242 7.90 -10.09 7.67
C GLU A 242 9.24 -9.49 7.20
N GLY A 243 10.02 -8.98 8.16
CA GLY A 243 11.34 -8.41 7.94
C GLY A 243 11.33 -6.96 7.44
N ASP A 244 10.16 -6.32 7.31
CA ASP A 244 10.08 -4.93 6.88
C ASP A 244 10.85 -4.01 7.83
N GLN A 245 11.57 -3.05 7.24
CA GLN A 245 12.33 -2.06 7.97
C GLN A 245 11.63 -0.71 7.94
N ILE A 246 11.22 -0.25 9.11
CA ILE A 246 10.56 1.04 9.33
C ILE A 246 11.63 2.06 9.69
N ILE A 247 11.81 3.04 8.82
CA ILE A 247 12.76 4.12 8.97
C ILE A 247 12.01 5.35 9.48
N LEU A 248 12.39 5.84 10.66
CA LEU A 248 11.81 7.00 11.32
C LEU A 248 12.75 8.19 11.15
N GLY A 249 12.24 9.27 10.57
CA GLY A 249 13.00 10.47 10.27
C GLY A 249 14.13 10.21 9.27
N GLU A 250 15.37 10.38 9.71
CA GLU A 250 16.54 10.24 8.85
C GLU A 250 17.27 8.90 9.00
N SER A 251 17.37 8.38 10.22
CA SER A 251 18.29 7.27 10.50
C SER A 251 17.83 6.25 11.53
N ALA A 252 16.81 6.50 12.35
CA ALA A 252 16.31 5.48 13.27
C ALA A 252 15.59 4.38 12.48
N VAL A 253 15.87 3.12 12.81
CA VAL A 253 15.36 1.95 12.07
C VAL A 253 14.79 0.92 13.04
N LEU A 254 13.56 0.52 12.78
CA LEU A 254 12.90 -0.61 13.41
C LEU A 254 12.75 -1.75 12.40
N GLU A 255 12.83 -2.99 12.84
CA GLU A 255 12.50 -4.19 12.08
C GLU A 255 11.21 -4.77 12.63
N PHE A 256 10.30 -5.13 11.72
CA PHE A 256 9.05 -5.78 12.03
C PHE A 256 9.14 -7.28 11.69
N SER A 257 8.69 -8.14 12.61
CA SER A 257 8.58 -9.58 12.41
C SER A 257 7.33 -10.13 13.09
N TYR A 258 6.60 -11.02 12.43
CA TYR A 258 5.55 -11.80 13.06
C TYR A 258 6.16 -12.87 13.96
N VAL A 259 5.56 -13.08 15.13
CA VAL A 259 5.94 -14.18 16.01
C VAL A 259 5.21 -15.42 15.55
N SER A 260 5.91 -16.35 14.88
CA SER A 260 5.31 -17.62 14.46
C SER A 260 4.60 -18.27 15.65
N ASN A 261 3.31 -18.58 15.51
CA ASN A 261 2.64 -19.39 16.52
C ASN A 261 3.38 -20.73 16.61
N PRO A 262 3.73 -21.21 17.82
CA PRO A 262 4.22 -22.57 17.95
C PRO A 262 3.16 -23.50 17.34
N SER A 263 3.62 -24.32 16.39
CA SER A 263 2.83 -25.33 15.70
C SER A 263 2.26 -26.36 16.67
#